data_AF-A0A520JBZ7-F1
#
_entry.id   AF-A0A520JBZ7-F1
#
_cell.length_a   1.000
_cell.length_b   1.000
_cell.length_c   1.000
_cell.angle_alpha   90.00
_cell.angle_beta   90.00
_cell.angle_gamma   90.00
#
_symmetry.space_group_name_H-M   'P 1'
#
loop_
_entity.id
_entity.type
_entity.pdbx_description
1 polymer ?
#
loop_
_entity_poly.entity_id
_entity_poly.type
_entity_poly.pdbx_seq_one_letter_code
_entity_poly.pdbx_strand_id
1 'polypeptide(L)'
;PELLALVTAAESTHDAIEAIAGVIGEQRHVLDTLSTDLLNTLNTGRAKADALGHMVDEAIGRTQHFAEDAAPQLIEALHRVRETAAVAADKARETLSKVIPEAAAALEAASADAMRRATNDTVERQVKALTDATGAAVDAATGATERLAREVQAIVDQTAIVETRLQEARTEREDADQDTFARRVSLLIESLNSASIDITKAIAPEISDSAWGAYLKGDRGVFTRRAVRILDASEVREIAGLYDEDETFREMVNRYIHDFEAMLRTILTQRDGSPLGVTLLSSDMGKLYVALAQAIERLR
;
A
#
# COMPACT_ATOMS: atom_id res chain seq x y z
N PRO A 1 -162.21 -74.50 -25.94
CA PRO A 1 -161.48 -73.30 -26.41
C PRO A 1 -160.60 -72.64 -25.33
N GLU A 2 -160.90 -72.81 -24.04
CA GLU A 2 -160.15 -72.12 -22.97
C GLU A 2 -158.93 -72.88 -22.43
N LEU A 3 -158.82 -74.21 -22.63
CA LEU A 3 -157.71 -75.00 -22.07
C LEU A 3 -156.34 -74.73 -22.71
N LEU A 4 -156.30 -74.24 -23.96
CA LEU A 4 -155.02 -73.99 -24.67
C LEU A 4 -154.38 -72.65 -24.27
N ALA A 5 -155.20 -71.63 -23.95
CA ALA A 5 -154.68 -70.33 -23.51
C ALA A 5 -154.04 -70.39 -22.11
N LEU A 6 -154.53 -71.30 -21.25
CA LEU A 6 -153.96 -71.55 -19.92
C LEU A 6 -152.57 -72.19 -19.97
N VAL A 7 -152.29 -73.04 -20.97
CA VAL A 7 -150.99 -73.71 -21.10
C VAL A 7 -149.92 -72.73 -21.58
N THR A 8 -150.22 -71.88 -22.57
CA THR A 8 -149.25 -70.88 -23.09
C THR A 8 -148.97 -69.77 -22.07
N ALA A 9 -149.97 -69.39 -21.26
CA ALA A 9 -149.76 -68.47 -20.15
C ALA A 9 -148.96 -69.11 -19.00
N ALA A 10 -149.12 -70.42 -18.76
CA ALA A 10 -148.36 -71.15 -17.76
C ALA A 10 -146.88 -71.35 -18.14
N GLU A 11 -146.57 -71.65 -19.41
CA GLU A 11 -145.18 -71.75 -19.89
C GLU A 11 -144.47 -70.38 -19.90
N SER A 12 -145.14 -69.32 -20.36
CA SER A 12 -144.57 -67.96 -20.32
C SER A 12 -144.35 -67.45 -18.89
N THR A 13 -145.21 -67.83 -17.93
CA THR A 13 -144.99 -67.50 -16.53
C THR A 13 -143.91 -68.37 -15.90
N HIS A 14 -143.74 -69.62 -16.33
CA HIS A 14 -142.64 -70.47 -15.90
C HIS A 14 -141.28 -69.94 -16.36
N ASP A 15 -141.12 -69.61 -17.64
CA ASP A 15 -139.89 -69.03 -18.20
C ASP A 15 -139.56 -67.67 -17.56
N ALA A 16 -140.58 -66.85 -17.29
CA ALA A 16 -140.39 -65.59 -16.57
C ALA A 16 -139.99 -65.81 -15.11
N ILE A 17 -140.55 -66.81 -14.43
CA ILE A 17 -140.17 -67.17 -13.05
C ILE A 17 -138.76 -67.76 -13.02
N GLU A 18 -138.35 -68.55 -14.01
CA GLU A 18 -137.01 -69.14 -14.11
C GLU A 18 -135.95 -68.07 -14.44
N ALA A 19 -136.27 -67.11 -15.32
CA ALA A 19 -135.41 -65.95 -15.58
C ALA A 19 -135.28 -65.05 -14.33
N ILE A 20 -136.39 -64.80 -13.60
CA ILE A 20 -136.37 -64.04 -12.35
C ILE A 20 -135.59 -64.81 -11.27
N ALA A 21 -135.73 -66.13 -11.18
CA ALA A 21 -134.96 -66.97 -10.26
C ALA A 21 -133.46 -66.97 -10.60
N GLY A 22 -133.10 -66.97 -11.89
CA GLY A 22 -131.74 -66.80 -12.38
C GLY A 22 -131.14 -65.45 -12.00
N VAL A 23 -131.87 -64.35 -12.23
CA VAL A 23 -131.45 -62.99 -11.85
C VAL A 23 -131.32 -62.85 -10.33
N ILE A 24 -132.24 -63.44 -9.55
CA ILE A 24 -132.16 -63.44 -8.08
C ILE A 24 -130.97 -64.28 -7.60
N GLY A 25 -130.67 -65.41 -8.26
CA GLY A 25 -129.51 -66.25 -7.98
C GLY A 25 -128.20 -65.52 -8.25
N GLU A 26 -128.11 -64.81 -9.38
CA GLU A 26 -126.95 -64.02 -9.77
C GLU A 26 -126.76 -62.81 -8.85
N GLN A 27 -127.84 -62.08 -8.51
CA GLN A 27 -127.78 -61.00 -7.52
C GLN A 27 -127.35 -61.49 -6.14
N ARG A 28 -127.82 -62.67 -5.71
CA ARG A 28 -127.41 -63.26 -4.44
C ARG A 28 -125.93 -63.64 -4.45
N HIS A 29 -125.41 -64.15 -5.56
CA HIS A 29 -123.98 -64.47 -5.70
C HIS A 29 -123.10 -63.21 -5.73
N VAL A 30 -123.54 -62.15 -6.44
CA VAL A 30 -122.85 -60.86 -6.46
C VAL A 30 -122.83 -60.22 -5.06
N LEU A 31 -123.94 -60.28 -4.32
CA LEU A 31 -124.01 -59.77 -2.96
C LEU A 31 -123.12 -60.57 -1.99
N ASP A 32 -123.05 -61.90 -2.14
CA ASP A 32 -122.20 -62.74 -1.30
C ASP A 32 -120.71 -62.51 -1.58
N THR A 33 -120.36 -62.33 -2.86
CA THR A 33 -119.00 -61.96 -3.29
C THR A 33 -118.61 -60.58 -2.78
N LEU A 34 -119.49 -59.58 -2.93
CA LEU A 34 -119.26 -58.22 -2.45
C LEU A 34 -119.15 -58.16 -0.92
N SER A 35 -120.00 -58.91 -0.20
CA SER A 35 -119.93 -59.05 1.25
C SER A 35 -118.60 -59.65 1.69
N THR A 36 -118.17 -60.72 1.01
CA THR A 36 -116.89 -61.38 1.28
C THR A 36 -115.70 -60.44 1.01
N ASP A 37 -115.71 -59.72 -0.12
CA ASP A 37 -114.66 -58.76 -0.47
C ASP A 37 -114.63 -57.55 0.47
N LEU A 38 -115.78 -57.04 0.89
CA LEU A 38 -115.87 -55.98 1.90
C LEU A 38 -115.33 -56.45 3.25
N LEU A 39 -115.69 -57.66 3.70
CA LEU A 39 -115.16 -58.23 4.94
C LEU A 39 -113.65 -58.44 4.86
N ASN A 40 -113.13 -58.96 3.74
CA ASN A 40 -111.69 -59.12 3.52
C ASN A 40 -110.96 -57.78 3.49
N THR A 41 -111.54 -56.78 2.83
CA THR A 41 -110.96 -55.42 2.74
C THR A 41 -110.98 -54.72 4.09
N LEU A 42 -112.06 -54.83 4.86
CA LEU A 42 -112.17 -54.27 6.22
C LEU A 42 -111.23 -54.97 7.19
N ASN A 43 -111.10 -56.30 7.13
CA ASN A 43 -110.16 -57.05 7.96
C ASN A 43 -108.70 -56.69 7.63
N THR A 44 -108.38 -56.56 6.34
CA THR A 44 -107.04 -56.12 5.89
C THR A 44 -106.77 -54.67 6.30
N GLY A 45 -107.78 -53.80 6.17
CA GLY A 45 -107.71 -52.40 6.60
C GLY A 45 -107.48 -52.28 8.11
N ARG A 46 -108.18 -53.08 8.91
CA ARG A 46 -107.98 -53.16 10.36
C ARG A 46 -106.58 -53.65 10.73
N ALA A 47 -106.12 -54.73 10.12
CA ALA A 47 -104.77 -55.25 10.36
C ALA A 47 -103.67 -54.23 10.00
N LYS A 48 -103.85 -53.48 8.90
CA LYS A 48 -102.93 -52.39 8.52
C LYS A 48 -102.99 -51.20 9.49
N ALA A 49 -104.17 -50.85 9.98
CA ALA A 49 -104.33 -49.80 10.99
C ALA A 49 -103.68 -50.18 12.32
N ASP A 50 -103.84 -51.43 12.77
CA ASP A 50 -103.18 -51.95 13.98
C ASP A 50 -101.65 -51.97 13.81
N ALA A 51 -101.14 -52.39 12.64
CA ALA A 51 -99.71 -52.34 12.34
C ALA A 51 -99.15 -50.91 12.31
N LEU A 52 -99.90 -49.95 11.76
CA LEU A 52 -99.54 -48.53 11.82
C LEU A 52 -99.55 -48.00 13.26
N GLY A 53 -100.54 -48.38 14.06
CA GLY A 53 -100.60 -48.05 15.48
C GLY A 53 -99.36 -48.52 16.23
N HIS A 54 -98.97 -49.79 16.06
CA HIS A 54 -97.76 -50.33 16.66
C HIS A 54 -96.48 -49.65 16.19
N MET A 55 -96.35 -49.33 14.90
CA MET A 55 -95.18 -48.61 14.39
C MET A 55 -95.09 -47.18 14.93
N VAL A 56 -96.23 -46.50 15.08
CA VAL A 56 -96.28 -45.15 15.67
C VAL A 56 -95.91 -45.21 17.15
N ASP A 57 -96.45 -46.16 17.91
CA ASP A 57 -96.11 -46.34 19.33
C ASP A 57 -94.63 -46.69 19.52
N GLU A 58 -94.07 -47.54 18.66
CA GLU A 58 -92.64 -47.87 18.68
C GLU A 58 -91.77 -46.65 18.31
N ALA A 59 -92.17 -45.85 17.32
CA ALA A 59 -91.48 -44.62 16.95
C ALA A 59 -91.53 -43.57 18.06
N ILE A 60 -92.69 -43.41 18.72
CA ILE A 60 -92.85 -42.52 19.88
C ILE A 60 -91.95 -43.01 21.02
N GLY A 61 -91.96 -44.31 21.33
CA GLY A 61 -91.12 -44.90 22.38
C GLY A 61 -89.62 -44.72 22.11
N ARG A 62 -89.16 -44.94 20.88
CA ARG A 62 -87.75 -44.69 20.49
C ARG A 62 -87.38 -43.21 20.56
N THR A 63 -88.30 -42.31 20.20
CA THR A 63 -88.07 -40.86 20.26
C THR A 63 -88.02 -40.37 21.70
N GLN A 64 -88.89 -40.88 22.57
CA GLN A 64 -88.86 -40.62 24.02
C GLN A 64 -87.57 -41.14 24.64
N HIS A 65 -87.18 -42.38 24.36
CA HIS A 65 -85.90 -42.92 24.85
C HIS A 65 -84.69 -42.11 24.37
N PHE A 66 -84.70 -41.65 23.11
CA PHE A 66 -83.65 -40.76 22.62
C PHE A 66 -83.63 -39.40 23.33
N ALA A 67 -84.80 -38.81 23.56
CA ALA A 67 -84.92 -37.51 24.24
C ALA A 67 -84.60 -37.57 25.74
N GLU A 68 -84.99 -38.65 26.41
CA GLU A 68 -84.83 -38.84 27.86
C GLU A 68 -83.46 -39.39 28.24
N ASP A 69 -82.90 -40.31 27.45
CA ASP A 69 -81.65 -40.99 27.81
C ASP A 69 -80.46 -40.56 26.94
N ALA A 70 -80.60 -40.61 25.62
CA ALA A 70 -79.45 -40.40 24.71
C ALA A 70 -79.03 -38.93 24.60
N ALA A 71 -79.99 -37.99 24.50
CA ALA A 71 -79.70 -36.57 24.37
C ALA A 71 -78.99 -35.99 25.61
N PRO A 72 -79.41 -36.29 26.86
CA PRO A 72 -78.67 -35.86 28.05
C PRO A 72 -77.27 -36.45 28.14
N GLN A 73 -77.08 -37.72 27.76
CA GLN A 73 -75.76 -38.36 27.72
C GLN A 73 -74.82 -37.69 26.72
N LEU A 74 -75.31 -37.29 25.54
CA LEU A 74 -74.53 -36.56 24.54
C LEU A 74 -74.16 -35.15 25.02
N ILE A 75 -75.09 -34.43 25.65
CA ILE A 75 -74.83 -33.11 26.24
C ILE A 75 -73.77 -33.21 27.34
N GLU A 76 -73.87 -34.21 28.21
CA GLU A 76 -72.89 -34.50 29.26
C GLU A 76 -71.51 -34.84 28.65
N ALA A 77 -71.46 -35.67 27.61
CA ALA A 77 -70.22 -35.98 26.90
C ALA A 77 -69.58 -34.73 26.28
N LEU A 78 -70.36 -33.87 25.64
CA LEU A 78 -69.87 -32.60 25.07
C LEU A 78 -69.38 -31.63 26.16
N HIS A 79 -70.07 -31.59 27.31
CA HIS A 79 -69.61 -30.81 28.47
C HIS A 79 -68.26 -31.30 28.98
N ARG A 80 -68.08 -32.62 29.15
CA ARG A 80 -66.80 -33.22 29.56
C ARG A 80 -65.68 -32.97 28.56
N VAL A 81 -65.97 -33.06 27.26
CA VAL A 81 -64.99 -32.74 26.20
C VAL A 81 -64.57 -31.27 26.29
N ARG A 82 -65.54 -30.35 26.42
CA ARG A 82 -65.26 -28.91 26.55
C ARG A 82 -64.44 -28.60 27.80
N GLU A 83 -64.77 -29.22 28.93
CA GLU A 83 -64.05 -29.04 30.20
C GLU A 83 -62.62 -29.58 30.10
N THR A 84 -62.44 -30.77 29.54
CA THR A 84 -61.11 -31.37 29.31
C THR A 84 -60.26 -30.50 28.37
N ALA A 85 -60.88 -29.96 27.30
CA ALA A 85 -60.21 -29.05 26.38
C ALA A 85 -59.79 -27.73 27.06
N ALA A 86 -60.64 -27.18 27.94
CA ALA A 86 -60.30 -25.99 28.72
C ALA A 86 -59.12 -26.25 29.67
N VAL A 87 -59.14 -27.36 30.41
CA VAL A 87 -58.04 -27.78 31.30
C VAL A 87 -56.74 -28.00 30.51
N ALA A 88 -56.82 -28.66 29.34
CA ALA A 88 -55.66 -28.85 28.48
C ALA A 88 -55.09 -27.51 27.96
N ALA A 89 -55.95 -26.57 27.58
CA ALA A 89 -55.55 -25.24 27.13
C ALA A 89 -54.88 -24.43 28.26
N ASP A 90 -55.42 -24.50 29.48
CA ASP A 90 -54.83 -23.84 30.65
C ASP A 90 -53.49 -24.47 31.03
N LYS A 91 -53.38 -25.80 30.98
CA LYS A 91 -52.12 -26.49 31.22
C LYS A 91 -51.06 -26.15 30.16
N ALA A 92 -51.45 -26.09 28.89
CA ALA A 92 -50.56 -25.63 27.83
C ALA A 92 -50.09 -24.19 28.06
N ARG A 93 -50.98 -23.29 28.51
CA ARG A 93 -50.64 -21.91 28.86
C ARG A 93 -49.67 -21.84 30.04
N GLU A 94 -49.88 -22.65 31.07
CA GLU A 94 -49.00 -22.76 32.25
C GLU A 94 -47.62 -23.32 31.89
N THR A 95 -47.56 -24.33 31.01
CA THR A 95 -46.29 -24.87 30.53
C THR A 95 -45.56 -23.85 29.67
N LEU A 96 -46.24 -23.17 28.74
CA LEU A 96 -45.64 -22.14 27.89
C LEU A 96 -45.13 -20.95 28.70
N SER A 97 -45.85 -20.54 29.76
CA SER A 97 -45.40 -19.44 30.62
C SER A 97 -44.13 -19.76 31.40
N LYS A 98 -43.78 -21.03 31.59
CA LYS A 98 -42.54 -21.49 32.24
C LYS A 98 -41.42 -21.76 31.25
N VAL A 99 -41.71 -22.48 30.16
CA VAL A 99 -40.70 -22.91 29.17
C VAL A 99 -40.14 -21.73 28.38
N ILE A 100 -40.97 -20.73 28.02
CA ILE A 100 -40.50 -19.59 27.23
C ILE A 100 -39.42 -18.78 27.99
N PRO A 101 -39.62 -18.37 29.26
CA PRO A 101 -38.57 -17.71 30.04
C PRO A 101 -37.31 -18.55 30.24
N GLU A 102 -37.45 -19.86 30.52
CA GLU A 102 -36.31 -20.76 30.70
C GLU A 102 -35.49 -20.88 29.41
N ALA A 103 -36.16 -21.04 28.25
CA ALA A 103 -35.50 -21.06 26.95
C ALA A 103 -34.83 -19.72 26.62
N ALA A 104 -35.46 -18.60 26.95
CA ALA A 104 -34.87 -17.27 26.76
C ALA A 104 -33.61 -17.08 27.61
N ALA A 105 -33.64 -17.47 28.89
CA ALA A 105 -32.49 -17.39 29.79
C ALA A 105 -31.35 -18.32 29.34
N ALA A 106 -31.66 -19.54 28.90
CA ALA A 106 -30.67 -20.47 28.37
C ALA A 106 -30.02 -19.92 27.09
N LEU A 107 -30.82 -19.33 26.19
CA LEU A 107 -30.32 -18.71 24.96
C LEU A 107 -29.45 -17.48 25.26
N GLU A 108 -29.85 -16.65 26.23
CA GLU A 108 -29.06 -15.49 26.67
C GLU A 108 -27.70 -15.92 27.22
N ALA A 109 -27.69 -16.91 28.13
CA ALA A 109 -26.45 -17.43 28.71
C ALA A 109 -25.53 -18.05 27.64
N ALA A 110 -26.08 -18.86 26.73
CA ALA A 110 -25.34 -19.47 25.64
C ALA A 110 -24.78 -18.42 24.66
N SER A 111 -25.57 -17.38 24.36
CA SER A 111 -25.17 -16.28 23.47
C SER A 111 -24.08 -15.41 24.10
N ALA A 112 -24.22 -15.06 25.39
CA ALA A 112 -23.21 -14.30 26.12
C ALA A 112 -21.88 -15.05 26.22
N ASP A 113 -21.93 -16.37 26.42
CA ASP A 113 -20.74 -17.21 26.44
C ASP A 113 -20.08 -17.34 25.05
N ALA A 114 -20.88 -17.55 24.01
CA ALA A 114 -20.40 -17.57 22.63
C ALA A 114 -19.76 -16.23 22.21
N MET A 115 -20.38 -15.10 22.56
CA MET A 115 -19.82 -13.77 22.28
C MET A 115 -18.52 -13.54 23.03
N ARG A 116 -18.42 -13.91 24.32
CA ARG A 116 -17.18 -13.81 25.09
C ARG A 116 -16.06 -14.64 24.47
N ARG A 117 -16.35 -15.89 24.11
CA ARG A 117 -15.37 -16.77 23.43
C ARG A 117 -14.90 -16.19 22.09
N ALA A 118 -15.83 -15.74 21.24
CA ALA A 118 -15.50 -15.14 19.95
C ALA A 118 -14.68 -13.84 20.10
N THR A 119 -15.01 -13.02 21.10
CA THR A 119 -14.27 -11.79 21.39
C THR A 119 -12.87 -12.10 21.89
N ASN A 120 -12.73 -13.03 22.84
CA ASN A 120 -11.44 -13.43 23.38
C ASN A 120 -10.53 -14.02 22.30
N ASP A 121 -11.04 -14.94 21.47
CA ASP A 121 -10.28 -15.52 20.35
C ASP A 121 -9.85 -14.44 19.34
N THR A 122 -10.74 -13.47 19.06
CA THR A 122 -10.40 -12.36 18.17
C THR A 122 -9.33 -11.46 18.79
N VAL A 123 -9.43 -11.11 20.07
CA VAL A 123 -8.44 -10.30 20.77
C VAL A 123 -7.09 -11.03 20.82
N GLU A 124 -7.08 -12.33 21.13
CA GLU A 124 -5.86 -13.14 21.16
C GLU A 124 -5.16 -13.17 19.79
N ARG A 125 -5.92 -13.41 18.72
CA ARG A 125 -5.39 -13.34 17.34
C ARG A 125 -4.84 -11.97 16.99
N GLN A 126 -5.51 -10.89 17.38
CA GLN A 126 -5.07 -9.52 17.12
C GLN A 126 -3.81 -9.16 17.92
N VAL A 127 -3.74 -9.54 19.19
CA VAL A 127 -2.54 -9.33 20.03
C VAL A 127 -1.34 -10.08 19.47
N LYS A 128 -1.55 -11.33 19.02
CA LYS A 128 -0.50 -12.11 18.36
C LYS A 128 -0.03 -11.45 17.06
N ALA A 129 -0.95 -11.07 16.19
CA ALA A 129 -0.62 -10.37 14.94
C ALA A 129 0.13 -9.06 15.19
N LEU A 130 -0.26 -8.30 16.22
CA LEU A 130 0.42 -7.07 16.63
C LEU A 130 1.84 -7.35 17.14
N THR A 131 2.01 -8.41 17.93
CA THR A 131 3.32 -8.83 18.47
C THR A 131 4.25 -9.25 17.34
N ASP A 132 3.76 -10.07 16.41
CA ASP A 132 4.51 -10.53 15.23
C ASP A 132 4.91 -9.34 14.34
N ALA A 133 3.98 -8.41 14.07
CA ALA A 133 4.25 -7.21 13.30
C ALA A 133 5.28 -6.30 14.00
N THR A 134 5.20 -6.17 15.32
CA THR A 134 6.16 -5.39 16.11
C THR A 134 7.55 -6.03 16.08
N GLY A 135 7.63 -7.36 16.21
CA GLY A 135 8.88 -8.11 16.08
C GLY A 135 9.53 -7.90 14.72
N ALA A 136 8.76 -8.07 13.64
CA ALA A 136 9.24 -7.83 12.27
C ALA A 136 9.73 -6.38 12.06
N ALA A 137 9.05 -5.40 12.66
CA ALA A 137 9.47 -3.99 12.59
C ALA A 137 10.81 -3.74 13.33
N VAL A 138 11.00 -4.36 14.49
CA VAL A 138 12.26 -4.27 15.27
C VAL A 138 13.41 -4.93 14.49
N ASP A 139 13.19 -6.09 13.91
CA ASP A 139 14.20 -6.79 13.10
C ASP A 139 14.58 -5.95 11.86
N ALA A 140 13.59 -5.37 11.18
CA ALA A 140 13.83 -4.50 10.04
C ALA A 140 14.61 -3.22 10.43
N ALA A 141 14.28 -2.60 11.56
CA ALA A 141 14.98 -1.42 12.08
C ALA A 141 16.44 -1.76 12.47
N THR A 142 16.65 -2.91 13.10
CA THR A 142 17.99 -3.40 13.46
C THR A 142 18.83 -3.65 12.20
N GLY A 143 18.29 -4.38 11.23
CA GLY A 143 18.97 -4.62 9.95
C GLY A 143 19.19 -3.37 9.09
N ALA A 144 18.37 -2.33 9.25
CA ALA A 144 18.62 -1.01 8.64
C ALA A 144 19.79 -0.28 9.34
N THR A 145 19.84 -0.34 10.67
CA THR A 145 20.91 0.27 11.48
C THR A 145 22.26 -0.39 11.20
N GLU A 146 22.30 -1.71 11.10
CA GLU A 146 23.53 -2.45 10.74
C GLU A 146 24.02 -2.12 9.32
N ARG A 147 23.11 -1.90 8.37
CA ARG A 147 23.47 -1.43 7.02
C ARG A 147 24.05 -0.02 7.07
N LEU A 148 23.40 0.89 7.80
CA LEU A 148 23.90 2.27 7.95
C LEU A 148 25.29 2.31 8.59
N ALA A 149 25.52 1.50 9.63
CA ALA A 149 26.83 1.41 10.28
C ALA A 149 27.92 0.96 9.29
N ARG A 150 27.62 -0.01 8.42
CA ARG A 150 28.55 -0.45 7.36
C ARG A 150 28.82 0.64 6.33
N GLU A 151 27.80 1.37 5.89
CA GLU A 151 27.97 2.48 4.94
C GLU A 151 28.79 3.62 5.53
N VAL A 152 28.55 3.98 6.79
CA VAL A 152 29.36 5.00 7.49
C VAL A 152 30.82 4.58 7.58
N GLN A 153 31.09 3.31 7.90
CA GLN A 153 32.46 2.80 7.92
C GLN A 153 33.12 2.86 6.54
N ALA A 154 32.40 2.47 5.49
CA ALA A 154 32.89 2.56 4.12
C ALA A 154 33.21 4.01 3.71
N ILE A 155 32.41 4.98 4.15
CA ILE A 155 32.67 6.41 3.92
C ILE A 155 33.96 6.85 4.64
N VAL A 156 34.16 6.43 5.89
CA VAL A 156 35.39 6.75 6.65
C VAL A 156 36.62 6.18 5.94
N ASP A 157 36.57 4.91 5.53
CA ASP A 157 37.67 4.24 4.83
C ASP A 157 37.96 4.94 3.49
N GLN A 158 36.92 5.29 2.73
CA GLN A 158 37.06 5.98 1.45
C GLN A 158 37.61 7.41 1.64
N THR A 159 37.25 8.08 2.72
CA THR A 159 37.76 9.43 3.03
C THR A 159 39.25 9.38 3.32
N ALA A 160 39.74 8.38 4.07
CA ALA A 160 41.16 8.20 4.32
C ALA A 160 41.98 7.98 3.03
N ILE A 161 41.42 7.24 2.06
CA ILE A 161 42.03 7.05 0.74
C ILE A 161 42.11 8.39 -0.02
N VAL A 162 41.03 9.17 0.01
CA VAL A 162 40.98 10.48 -0.65
C VAL A 162 41.97 11.47 -0.02
N GLU A 163 42.07 11.51 1.31
CA GLU A 163 43.05 12.34 2.02
C GLU A 163 44.49 11.96 1.66
N THR A 164 44.78 10.65 1.61
CA THR A 164 46.10 10.15 1.20
C THR A 164 46.43 10.58 -0.23
N ARG A 165 45.52 10.36 -1.18
CA ARG A 165 45.71 10.77 -2.59
C ARG A 165 45.82 12.28 -2.75
N LEU A 166 45.08 13.05 -1.97
CA LEU A 166 45.18 14.50 -1.98
C LEU A 166 46.55 14.97 -1.48
N GLN A 167 47.09 14.31 -0.46
CA GLN A 167 48.42 14.62 0.06
C GLN A 167 49.51 14.25 -0.95
N GLU A 168 49.41 13.08 -1.58
CA GLU A 168 50.31 12.65 -2.67
C GLU A 168 50.28 13.66 -3.82
N ALA A 169 49.09 14.03 -4.30
CA ALA A 169 48.93 15.00 -5.38
C ALA A 169 49.44 16.40 -5.02
N ARG A 170 49.37 16.80 -3.74
CA ARG A 170 49.95 18.06 -3.25
C ARG A 170 51.48 18.01 -3.30
N THR A 171 52.09 16.93 -2.80
CA THR A 171 53.54 16.75 -2.84
C THR A 171 54.07 16.70 -4.26
N GLU A 172 53.42 15.94 -5.16
CA GLU A 172 53.81 15.90 -6.58
C GLU A 172 53.75 17.28 -7.23
N ARG A 173 52.74 18.09 -6.90
CA ARG A 173 52.63 19.46 -7.43
C ARG A 173 53.72 20.37 -6.87
N GLU A 174 54.01 20.29 -5.58
CA GLU A 174 55.09 21.07 -4.95
C GLU A 174 56.45 20.71 -5.57
N ASP A 175 56.73 19.44 -5.80
CA ASP A 175 57.97 18.98 -6.44
C ASP A 175 58.07 19.45 -7.90
N ALA A 176 56.98 19.38 -8.67
CA ALA A 176 56.93 19.87 -10.04
C ALA A 176 57.11 21.40 -10.14
N ASP A 177 56.49 22.15 -9.21
CA ASP A 177 56.63 23.60 -9.11
C ASP A 177 58.08 23.97 -8.74
N GLN A 178 58.72 23.23 -7.83
CA GLN A 178 60.12 23.40 -7.46
C GLN A 178 61.09 23.11 -8.62
N ASP A 179 60.91 21.99 -9.36
CA ASP A 179 61.75 21.67 -10.52
C ASP A 179 61.62 22.73 -11.62
N THR A 180 60.39 23.16 -11.89
CA THR A 180 60.12 24.23 -12.87
C THR A 180 60.78 25.53 -12.46
N PHE A 181 60.70 25.90 -11.18
CA PHE A 181 61.35 27.07 -10.62
C PHE A 181 62.88 26.98 -10.75
N ALA A 182 63.49 25.87 -10.33
CA ALA A 182 64.93 25.65 -10.38
C ALA A 182 65.45 25.76 -11.82
N ARG A 183 64.77 25.15 -12.78
CA ARG A 183 65.11 25.22 -14.21
C ARG A 183 65.03 26.65 -14.74
N ARG A 184 63.95 27.37 -14.42
CA ARG A 184 63.75 28.76 -14.87
C ARG A 184 64.79 29.71 -14.28
N VAL A 185 65.10 29.59 -13.00
CA VAL A 185 66.15 30.38 -12.35
C VAL A 185 67.53 30.06 -12.94
N SER A 186 67.83 28.78 -13.19
CA SER A 186 69.11 28.38 -13.79
C SER A 186 69.30 28.98 -15.18
N LEU A 187 68.28 28.98 -16.04
CA LEU A 187 68.35 29.59 -17.37
C LEU A 187 68.57 31.10 -17.29
N LEU A 188 67.90 31.77 -16.36
CA LEU A 188 68.07 33.22 -16.16
C LEU A 188 69.48 33.56 -15.62
N ILE A 189 70.02 32.75 -14.70
CA ILE A 189 71.41 32.91 -14.21
C ILE A 189 72.41 32.74 -15.34
N GLU A 190 72.19 31.78 -16.24
CA GLU A 190 73.05 31.58 -17.41
C GLU A 190 72.99 32.78 -18.36
N SER A 191 71.78 33.28 -18.66
CA SER A 191 71.59 34.49 -19.49
C SER A 191 72.26 35.72 -18.87
N LEU A 192 72.10 35.94 -17.56
CA LEU A 192 72.75 37.02 -16.84
C LEU A 192 74.28 36.91 -16.87
N ASN A 193 74.83 35.72 -16.68
CA ASN A 193 76.28 35.53 -16.74
C ASN A 193 76.82 35.81 -18.15
N SER A 194 76.11 35.40 -19.21
CA SER A 194 76.48 35.73 -20.58
C SER A 194 76.46 37.25 -20.80
N ALA A 195 75.38 37.92 -20.41
CA ALA A 195 75.26 39.37 -20.55
C ALA A 195 76.33 40.13 -19.73
N SER A 196 76.66 39.66 -18.52
CA SER A 196 77.77 40.21 -17.73
C SER A 196 79.12 40.13 -18.46
N ILE A 197 79.39 39.01 -19.14
CA ILE A 197 80.63 38.84 -19.91
C ILE A 197 80.66 39.83 -21.06
N ASP A 198 79.58 39.95 -21.80
CA ASP A 198 79.47 40.83 -22.96
C ASP A 198 79.59 42.31 -22.57
N ILE A 199 78.91 42.72 -21.48
CA ILE A 199 79.04 44.05 -20.89
C ILE A 199 80.48 44.33 -20.43
N THR A 200 81.13 43.35 -19.78
CA THR A 200 82.53 43.51 -19.33
C THR A 200 83.46 43.73 -20.53
N LYS A 201 83.25 43.02 -21.64
CA LYS A 201 84.05 43.14 -22.86
C LYS A 201 83.90 44.51 -23.51
N ALA A 202 82.68 45.04 -23.55
CA ALA A 202 82.40 46.35 -24.15
C ALA A 202 83.08 47.50 -23.38
N ILE A 203 83.13 47.42 -22.05
CA ILE A 203 83.68 48.49 -21.20
C ILE A 203 85.21 48.34 -21.00
N ALA A 204 85.74 47.11 -21.02
CA ALA A 204 87.16 46.86 -20.88
C ALA A 204 87.66 45.80 -21.89
N PRO A 205 88.18 46.23 -23.07
CA PRO A 205 88.61 45.33 -24.14
C PRO A 205 89.78 44.42 -23.74
N GLU A 206 90.62 44.82 -22.78
CA GLU A 206 91.70 43.99 -22.23
C GLU A 206 91.19 43.04 -21.14
N ILE A 207 90.60 41.91 -21.58
CA ILE A 207 90.26 40.82 -20.65
C ILE A 207 91.54 40.09 -20.28
N SER A 208 91.90 40.08 -18.99
CA SER A 208 93.07 39.32 -18.52
C SER A 208 92.81 37.81 -18.57
N ASP A 209 93.78 37.01 -19.05
CA ASP A 209 93.74 35.54 -19.07
C ASP A 209 93.41 34.92 -17.70
N SER A 210 93.70 35.66 -16.61
CA SER A 210 93.36 35.29 -15.24
C SER A 210 91.84 35.22 -14.97
N ALA A 211 91.02 36.05 -15.61
CA ALA A 211 89.56 36.05 -15.44
C ALA A 211 88.93 34.85 -16.16
N TRP A 212 89.39 34.53 -17.36
CA TRP A 212 89.01 33.32 -18.07
C TRP A 212 89.45 32.05 -17.33
N GLY A 213 90.66 32.05 -16.77
CA GLY A 213 91.15 30.95 -15.94
C GLY A 213 90.31 30.71 -14.67
N ALA A 214 89.78 31.77 -14.04
CA ALA A 214 88.87 31.64 -12.90
C ALA A 214 87.49 31.13 -13.33
N TYR A 215 86.94 31.64 -14.44
CA TYR A 215 85.65 31.19 -14.98
C TYR A 215 85.66 29.70 -15.34
N LEU A 216 86.71 29.23 -16.03
CA LEU A 216 86.87 27.81 -16.40
C LEU A 216 87.10 26.90 -15.18
N LYS A 217 87.64 27.44 -14.08
CA LYS A 217 87.78 26.73 -12.79
C LYS A 217 86.49 26.73 -11.95
N GLY A 218 85.41 27.34 -12.45
CA GLY A 218 84.08 27.31 -11.83
C GLY A 218 83.62 28.63 -11.19
N ASP A 219 84.43 29.69 -11.20
CA ASP A 219 84.02 31.00 -10.68
C ASP A 219 83.20 31.77 -11.72
N ARG A 220 81.91 31.42 -11.84
CA ARG A 220 80.99 32.06 -12.79
C ARG A 220 80.72 33.54 -12.49
N GLY A 221 80.99 34.00 -11.27
CA GLY A 221 80.79 35.39 -10.85
C GLY A 221 81.96 36.33 -11.15
N VAL A 222 83.07 35.82 -11.69
CA VAL A 222 84.30 36.61 -11.91
C VAL A 222 84.08 37.81 -12.83
N PHE A 223 83.30 37.65 -13.90
CA PHE A 223 83.02 38.71 -14.86
C PHE A 223 82.03 39.71 -14.30
N THR A 224 80.97 39.27 -13.64
CA THR A 224 80.02 40.15 -12.94
C THR A 224 80.73 41.03 -11.91
N ARG A 225 81.61 40.46 -11.05
CA ARG A 225 82.40 41.25 -10.09
C ARG A 225 83.33 42.25 -10.75
N ARG A 226 83.94 41.86 -11.88
CA ARG A 226 84.84 42.72 -12.62
C ARG A 226 84.08 43.86 -13.29
N ALA A 227 82.94 43.57 -13.91
CA ALA A 227 82.02 44.58 -14.45
C ALA A 227 81.65 45.61 -13.36
N VAL A 228 81.21 45.16 -12.18
CA VAL A 228 80.88 46.05 -11.06
C VAL A 228 82.07 46.93 -10.68
N ARG A 229 83.27 46.36 -10.52
CA ARG A 229 84.47 47.16 -10.16
C ARG A 229 84.87 48.18 -11.23
N ILE A 230 84.70 47.82 -12.50
CA ILE A 230 85.00 48.73 -13.61
C ILE A 230 83.95 49.83 -13.66
N LEU A 231 82.67 49.49 -13.50
CA LEU A 231 81.57 50.46 -13.45
C LEU A 231 81.68 51.41 -12.26
N ASP A 232 82.11 50.91 -11.10
CA ASP A 232 82.40 51.72 -9.90
C ASP A 232 83.59 52.68 -10.12
N ALA A 233 84.54 52.31 -11.01
CA ALA A 233 85.73 53.09 -11.31
C ALA A 233 85.56 54.06 -12.50
N SER A 234 84.72 53.71 -13.49
CA SER A 234 84.32 54.58 -14.59
C SER A 234 83.31 55.62 -14.10
N GLU A 235 83.39 56.86 -14.59
CA GLU A 235 82.33 57.83 -14.28
C GLU A 235 81.01 57.33 -14.90
N VAL A 236 79.90 57.36 -14.15
CA VAL A 236 78.55 57.01 -14.65
C VAL A 236 78.19 57.69 -15.98
N ARG A 237 78.81 58.84 -16.28
CA ARG A 237 78.71 59.57 -17.55
C ARG A 237 79.29 58.81 -18.76
N GLU A 238 80.36 58.04 -18.58
CA GLU A 238 81.02 57.27 -19.64
C GLU A 238 80.17 56.08 -20.09
N ILE A 239 79.54 55.38 -19.13
CA ILE A 239 78.60 54.29 -19.41
C ILE A 239 77.35 54.81 -20.12
N ALA A 240 76.84 55.96 -19.68
CA ALA A 240 75.70 56.62 -20.31
C ALA A 240 76.00 57.03 -21.76
N GLY A 241 77.19 57.57 -22.03
CA GLY A 241 77.66 57.87 -23.39
C GLY A 241 77.77 56.62 -24.26
N LEU A 242 78.37 55.54 -23.75
CA LEU A 242 78.48 54.27 -24.47
C LEU A 242 77.10 53.65 -24.77
N TYR A 243 76.13 53.81 -23.87
CA TYR A 243 74.75 53.35 -24.06
C TYR A 243 74.00 54.11 -25.16
N ASP A 244 74.26 55.41 -25.31
CA ASP A 244 73.67 56.23 -26.38
C ASP A 244 74.33 55.94 -27.74
N GLU A 245 75.65 55.78 -27.76
CA GLU A 245 76.45 55.65 -28.98
C GLU A 245 76.50 54.22 -29.56
N ASP A 246 76.53 53.18 -28.72
CA ASP A 246 76.63 51.78 -29.14
C ASP A 246 75.30 51.02 -28.94
N GLU A 247 74.62 50.74 -30.06
CA GLU A 247 73.38 49.97 -30.09
C GLU A 247 73.55 48.55 -29.51
N THR A 248 74.70 47.92 -29.75
CA THR A 248 74.99 46.57 -29.27
C THR A 248 75.13 46.56 -27.75
N PHE A 249 75.84 47.55 -27.19
CA PHE A 249 75.97 47.72 -25.75
C PHE A 249 74.61 48.01 -25.09
N ARG A 250 73.79 48.87 -25.71
CA ARG A 250 72.43 49.14 -25.27
C ARG A 250 71.56 47.89 -25.21
N GLU A 251 71.62 47.02 -26.22
CA GLU A 251 70.90 45.74 -26.21
C GLU A 251 71.38 44.82 -25.08
N MET A 252 72.70 44.71 -24.86
CA MET A 252 73.28 43.91 -23.79
C MET A 252 72.83 44.38 -22.40
N VAL A 253 72.82 45.70 -22.16
CA VAL A 253 72.37 46.29 -20.89
C VAL A 253 70.86 46.08 -20.67
N ASN A 254 70.04 46.34 -21.69
CA ASN A 254 68.58 46.14 -21.59
C ASN A 254 68.23 44.67 -21.34
N ARG A 255 68.93 43.74 -22.00
CA ARG A 255 68.77 42.30 -21.76
C ARG A 255 69.15 41.92 -20.33
N TYR A 256 70.26 42.46 -19.81
CA TYR A 256 70.68 42.21 -18.43
C TYR A 256 69.63 42.67 -17.41
N ILE A 257 69.13 43.91 -17.56
CA ILE A 257 68.07 44.47 -16.70
C ILE A 257 66.80 43.61 -16.77
N HIS A 258 66.33 43.30 -17.99
CA HIS A 258 65.13 42.51 -18.19
C HIS A 258 65.24 41.11 -17.57
N ASP A 259 66.35 40.41 -17.80
CA ASP A 259 66.55 39.04 -17.29
C ASP A 259 66.71 39.04 -15.76
N PHE A 260 67.33 40.08 -15.20
CA PHE A 260 67.44 40.26 -13.75
C PHE A 260 66.07 40.51 -13.11
N GLU A 261 65.25 41.39 -13.68
CA GLU A 261 63.88 41.63 -13.23
C GLU A 261 62.97 40.42 -13.42
N ALA A 262 63.16 39.65 -14.50
CA ALA A 262 62.45 38.38 -14.71
C ALA A 262 62.80 37.35 -13.63
N MET A 263 64.07 37.27 -13.24
CA MET A 263 64.52 36.42 -12.14
C MET A 263 63.96 36.89 -10.79
N LEU A 264 64.03 38.20 -10.52
CA LEU A 264 63.51 38.79 -9.29
C LEU A 264 62.01 38.54 -9.14
N ARG A 265 61.22 38.74 -10.21
CA ARG A 265 59.78 38.41 -10.23
C ARG A 265 59.54 36.92 -9.95
N THR A 266 60.32 36.03 -10.56
CA THR A 266 60.20 34.58 -10.37
C THR A 266 60.49 34.17 -8.93
N ILE A 267 61.46 34.82 -8.27
CA ILE A 267 61.79 34.56 -6.86
C ILE A 267 60.72 35.14 -5.95
N LEU A 268 60.26 36.37 -6.18
CA LEU A 268 59.24 37.02 -5.36
C LEU A 268 57.86 36.34 -5.41
N THR A 269 57.58 35.55 -6.45
CA THR A 269 56.35 34.72 -6.53
C THR A 269 56.39 33.48 -5.64
N GLN A 270 57.54 33.10 -5.08
CA GLN A 270 57.67 31.97 -4.18
C GLN A 270 57.26 32.33 -2.74
N ARG A 271 56.79 31.34 -1.98
CA ARG A 271 56.30 31.52 -0.60
C ARG A 271 57.32 32.22 0.32
N ASP A 272 58.60 31.91 0.15
CA ASP A 272 59.74 32.50 0.89
C ASP A 272 60.62 33.40 -0.01
N GLY A 273 60.00 34.03 -1.00
CA GLY A 273 60.70 34.80 -2.04
C GLY A 273 61.37 36.09 -1.55
N SER A 274 60.84 36.72 -0.49
CA SER A 274 61.31 38.03 -0.03
C SER A 274 62.75 38.01 0.52
N PRO A 275 63.14 37.09 1.44
CA PRO A 275 64.53 36.95 1.87
C PRO A 275 65.50 36.62 0.73
N LEU A 276 65.11 35.71 -0.17
CA LEU A 276 65.92 35.33 -1.33
C LEU A 276 66.10 36.50 -2.31
N GLY A 277 65.05 37.31 -2.50
CA GLY A 277 65.12 38.53 -3.30
C GLY A 277 66.11 39.55 -2.74
N VAL A 278 66.13 39.75 -1.41
CA VAL A 278 67.11 40.63 -0.74
C VAL A 278 68.54 40.12 -0.90
N THR A 279 68.75 38.81 -0.76
CA THR A 279 70.06 38.19 -1.01
C THR A 279 70.51 38.36 -2.46
N LEU A 280 69.60 38.19 -3.43
CA LEU A 280 69.90 38.39 -4.85
C LEU A 280 70.26 39.85 -5.16
N LEU A 281 69.52 40.81 -4.62
CA LEU A 281 69.80 42.25 -4.78
C LEU A 281 71.15 42.65 -4.15
N SER A 282 71.54 42.00 -3.06
CA SER A 282 72.83 42.25 -2.38
C SER A 282 74.02 41.55 -3.05
N SER A 283 73.76 40.63 -4.01
CA SER A 283 74.79 39.89 -4.75
C SER A 283 75.53 40.75 -5.76
N ASP A 284 76.64 40.25 -6.29
CA ASP A 284 77.39 40.94 -7.36
C ASP A 284 76.53 41.16 -8.62
N MET A 285 75.59 40.26 -8.92
CA MET A 285 74.62 40.43 -10.03
C MET A 285 73.66 41.58 -9.75
N GLY A 286 73.19 41.70 -8.51
CA GLY A 286 72.32 42.79 -8.07
C GLY A 286 73.04 44.14 -8.08
N LYS A 287 74.30 44.18 -7.66
CA LYS A 287 75.14 45.40 -7.75
C LYS A 287 75.33 45.84 -9.20
N LEU A 288 75.60 44.91 -10.12
CA LEU A 288 75.70 45.21 -11.55
C LEU A 288 74.38 45.76 -12.10
N TYR A 289 73.24 45.15 -11.72
CA TYR A 289 71.91 45.65 -12.08
C TYR A 289 71.70 47.09 -11.61
N VAL A 290 72.01 47.40 -10.34
CA VAL A 290 71.86 48.75 -9.79
C VAL A 290 72.75 49.76 -10.52
N ALA A 291 74.01 49.41 -10.79
CA ALA A 291 74.93 50.29 -11.50
C ALA A 291 74.46 50.62 -12.93
N LEU A 292 73.99 49.61 -13.66
CA LEU A 292 73.46 49.77 -15.02
C LEU A 292 72.14 50.54 -15.05
N ALA A 293 71.22 50.22 -14.14
CA ALA A 293 69.94 50.91 -14.02
C ALA A 293 70.15 52.39 -13.69
N GLN A 294 71.06 52.73 -12.78
CA GLN A 294 71.39 54.12 -12.45
C GLN A 294 72.03 54.87 -13.62
N ALA A 295 72.85 54.19 -14.43
CA ALA A 295 73.44 54.80 -15.64
C ALA A 295 72.36 55.17 -16.67
N ILE A 296 71.33 54.32 -16.84
CA ILE A 296 70.22 54.58 -17.78
C ILE A 296 69.15 55.53 -17.20
N GLU A 297 68.86 55.47 -15.90
CA GLU A 297 67.87 56.36 -15.28
C GLU A 297 68.32 57.83 -15.32
N ARG A 298 69.64 58.09 -15.28
CA ARG A 298 70.21 59.42 -15.47
C ARG A 298 70.16 59.95 -16.92
N LEU A 299 69.80 59.10 -17.89
CA LEU A 299 69.55 59.50 -19.29
C LEU A 299 68.10 59.92 -19.54
N ARG A 300 67.19 59.71 -18.59
CA ARG A 300 65.76 60.11 -18.68
C ARG A 300 65.49 61.49 -18.11
#